data_AF-A0A2A3E0I8-F1
#
_entry.id   AF-A0A2A3E0I8-F1
#
_cell.length_a   1.000
_cell.length_b   1.000
_cell.length_c   1.000
_cell.angle_alpha   90.00
_cell.angle_beta   90.00
_cell.angle_gamma   90.00
#
_symmetry.space_group_name_H-M   'P 1'
#
loop_
_entity.id
_entity.type
_entity.pdbx_description
1 polymer ?
#
loop_
_entity_poly.entity_id
_entity_poly.type
_entity_poly.pdbx_seq_one_letter_code
_entity_poly.pdbx_strand_id
1 'polypeptide(L)'
;MPGFSSVGTFKIFIGNLADKTTNADIKPLFEKYGKVVECDVVKNYGFVHMENEEAGRNAIQNLNGHIVHGQEIKCEAAKSRKGPNTPTTKIFVGNLTDNTKAPQVRELFAKYGTVVECDIVRNYGFVHLEATGDVNDAIKELNGRMVDGQAMKVQISTSRVRQRPGMGDPEQCYRCGRGGHWSKECPKGGMGGGPDRNGYRDRMFGRDPYPPPPPPPFLRDRLMGGGRFGDYESYYDRRGFEDTRDLYERRFTGMTGPCDMGSSMCGLDFPPMTMPPLPPRRDPMPPMPPLGMGNPLLDISATVDSNFLKKYDLNANDAILAEEKHKPMYDELIELYKADFIAGGSVQNTMRVAQWFLGKPNIATYMGCVGMDKYSKILEDRARADGLNVRYQYTQKEPTGTCAVLITGNERSLCANLAAATCFSLSHIEETENKNLIEIAEYIYVSGFFLTVSPETIQVIAKHAFEKNKIFIMNLSAPFLCEYYKKPMLAALPYVDILFGNEVEADAFAKANDFQTTNRKEIALKLSQMEKINKKRQRIVIITQGPDNILVVKDNIIKEFAAMRLPEEKVVDTNGAGDAFVGGFLAQFVQGRSIEVCVKCGIWAATQILQRSGCTYEGKPNFTP
;
A
#
# COMPACT_ATOMS: atom_id res chain seq x y z
N MET A 1 22.51 7.58 21.68
CA MET A 1 23.75 7.73 22.47
C MET A 1 24.89 7.03 21.74
N PRO A 2 26.15 7.49 21.82
CA PRO A 2 27.30 6.79 21.22
C PRO A 2 27.50 5.42 21.89
N GLY A 3 27.69 4.36 21.11
CA GLY A 3 27.98 3.00 21.62
C GLY A 3 26.83 1.98 21.55
N PHE A 4 25.59 2.38 21.26
CA PHE A 4 24.49 1.42 21.08
C PHE A 4 24.49 0.81 19.67
N SER A 5 24.55 -0.52 19.58
CA SER A 5 24.28 -1.27 18.35
C SER A 5 22.77 -1.47 18.16
N SER A 6 22.33 -1.79 16.95
CA SER A 6 20.93 -2.13 16.64
C SER A 6 20.44 -3.44 17.27
N VAL A 7 21.29 -4.13 18.04
CA VAL A 7 21.06 -5.46 18.63
C VAL A 7 21.02 -5.39 20.17
N GLY A 8 20.93 -4.19 20.76
CA GLY A 8 20.88 -4.03 22.23
C GLY A 8 22.21 -4.28 22.95
N THR A 9 23.33 -4.42 22.22
CA THR A 9 24.67 -4.59 22.78
C THR A 9 25.49 -3.30 22.72
N PHE A 10 26.39 -3.11 23.68
CA PHE A 10 27.28 -1.94 23.75
C PHE A 10 28.59 -2.20 23.00
N LYS A 11 28.80 -1.48 21.89
CA LYS A 11 29.95 -1.67 21.00
C LYS A 11 31.12 -0.77 21.39
N ILE A 12 32.28 -1.40 21.57
CA ILE A 12 33.55 -0.75 21.90
C ILE A 12 34.48 -0.88 20.69
N PHE A 13 35.14 0.22 20.33
CA PHE A 13 36.23 0.24 19.36
C PHE A 13 37.56 0.16 20.09
N ILE A 14 38.45 -0.70 19.61
CA ILE A 14 39.81 -0.88 20.13
C ILE A 14 40.78 -0.52 19.00
N GLY A 15 41.48 0.60 19.14
CA GLY A 15 42.51 1.04 18.21
C GLY A 15 43.92 0.70 18.71
N ASN A 16 44.90 0.88 17.83
CA ASN A 16 46.33 0.71 18.14
C ASN A 16 46.70 -0.71 18.60
N LEU A 17 46.09 -1.71 17.95
CA LEU A 17 46.46 -3.12 18.14
C LEU A 17 47.70 -3.44 17.32
N ALA A 18 48.62 -4.22 17.89
CA ALA A 18 49.77 -4.73 17.17
C ALA A 18 49.34 -5.76 16.13
N ASP A 19 50.01 -5.84 14.98
CA ASP A 19 49.64 -6.74 13.86
C ASP A 19 49.59 -8.23 14.23
N LYS A 20 50.22 -8.62 15.35
CA LYS A 20 50.21 -9.98 15.90
C LYS A 20 49.09 -10.27 16.89
N THR A 21 48.25 -9.29 17.21
CA THR A 21 47.18 -9.39 18.21
C THR A 21 45.99 -10.13 17.63
N THR A 22 45.46 -11.11 18.36
CA THR A 22 44.32 -11.92 17.92
C THR A 22 43.11 -11.77 18.84
N ASN A 23 41.94 -12.25 18.40
CA ASN A 23 40.71 -12.25 19.21
C ASN A 23 40.90 -12.93 20.58
N ALA A 24 41.77 -13.95 20.64
CA ALA A 24 42.06 -14.69 21.87
C ALA A 24 42.85 -13.88 22.90
N ASP A 25 43.60 -12.85 22.47
CA ASP A 25 44.33 -11.95 23.36
C ASP A 25 43.42 -10.86 23.94
N ILE A 26 42.43 -10.43 23.15
CA ILE A 26 41.56 -9.30 23.48
C ILE A 26 40.33 -9.73 24.27
N LYS A 27 39.64 -10.80 23.85
CA LYS A 27 38.38 -11.24 24.46
C LYS A 27 38.48 -11.45 25.99
N PRO A 28 39.51 -12.12 26.55
CA PRO A 28 39.61 -12.33 28.00
C PRO A 28 39.83 -11.04 28.82
N LEU A 29 40.38 -9.98 28.19
CA LEU A 29 40.57 -8.69 28.87
C LEU A 29 39.23 -8.00 29.12
N PHE A 30 38.30 -8.10 28.16
CA PHE A 30 36.96 -7.50 28.24
C PHE A 30 35.99 -8.35 29.06
N GLU A 31 36.15 -9.68 29.09
CA GLU A 31 35.33 -10.59 29.91
C GLU A 31 35.43 -10.32 31.42
N LYS A 32 36.52 -9.70 31.89
CA LYS A 32 36.69 -9.30 33.30
C LYS A 32 35.69 -8.24 33.77
N TYR A 33 35.12 -7.48 32.84
CA TYR A 33 34.22 -6.36 33.12
C TYR A 33 32.76 -6.66 32.78
N GLY A 34 32.50 -7.79 32.10
CA GLY A 34 31.15 -8.24 31.75
C GLY A 34 31.17 -9.27 30.64
N LYS A 35 29.99 -9.80 30.28
CA LYS A 35 29.86 -10.82 29.23
C LYS A 35 30.14 -10.21 27.84
N VAL A 36 31.12 -10.76 27.14
CA VAL A 36 31.44 -10.42 25.75
C VAL A 36 30.57 -11.27 24.83
N VAL A 37 29.70 -10.61 24.06
CA VAL A 37 28.81 -11.26 23.07
C VAL A 37 29.60 -11.60 21.81
N GLU A 38 30.46 -10.70 21.37
CA GLU A 38 31.22 -10.84 20.13
C GLU A 38 32.53 -10.03 20.19
N CYS A 39 33.61 -10.55 19.60
CA CYS A 39 34.91 -9.90 19.55
C CYS A 39 35.57 -10.16 18.19
N ASP A 40 35.86 -9.09 17.46
CA ASP A 40 36.49 -9.12 16.14
C ASP A 40 37.74 -8.23 16.12
N VAL A 41 38.88 -8.80 15.77
CA VAL A 41 40.14 -8.08 15.55
C VAL A 41 40.45 -8.09 14.06
N VAL A 42 40.64 -6.90 13.50
CA VAL A 42 40.95 -6.68 12.08
C VAL A 42 42.23 -5.86 12.00
N LYS A 43 43.35 -6.54 11.76
CA LYS A 43 44.69 -5.94 11.64
C LYS A 43 45.05 -5.10 12.87
N ASN A 44 45.04 -3.78 12.74
CA ASN A 44 45.50 -2.82 13.73
C ASN A 44 44.36 -2.23 14.61
N TYR A 45 43.14 -2.74 14.47
CA TYR A 45 42.00 -2.36 15.31
C TYR A 45 41.04 -3.53 15.51
N GLY A 46 40.13 -3.41 16.47
CA GLY A 46 39.12 -4.41 16.76
C GLY A 46 37.83 -3.81 17.32
N PHE A 47 36.81 -4.65 17.42
CA PHE A 47 35.53 -4.33 18.01
C PHE A 47 35.15 -5.39 19.03
N VAL A 48 34.59 -4.93 20.16
CA VAL A 48 34.03 -5.80 21.19
C VAL A 48 32.60 -5.37 21.47
N HIS A 49 31.67 -6.33 21.44
CA HIS A 49 30.27 -6.12 21.80
C HIS A 49 30.03 -6.67 23.21
N MET A 50 29.71 -5.77 24.13
CA MET A 50 29.35 -6.10 25.52
C MET A 50 27.83 -6.24 25.64
N GLU A 51 27.36 -7.16 26.48
CA GLU A 51 25.93 -7.34 26.74
C GLU A 51 25.31 -6.10 27.42
N ASN A 52 26.03 -5.46 28.35
CA ASN A 52 25.54 -4.33 29.14
C ASN A 52 26.33 -3.04 28.90
N GLU A 53 25.64 -1.89 28.89
CA GLU A 53 26.26 -0.56 28.73
C GLU A 53 27.17 -0.19 29.90
N GLU A 54 26.77 -0.51 31.14
CA GLU A 54 27.58 -0.24 32.34
C GLU A 54 28.90 -1.01 32.31
N ALA A 55 28.85 -2.30 31.93
CA ALA A 55 30.03 -3.13 31.74
C ALA A 55 30.95 -2.57 30.64
N GLY A 56 30.38 -2.08 29.54
CA GLY A 56 31.14 -1.52 28.43
C GLY A 56 31.82 -0.19 28.75
N ARG A 57 31.17 0.70 29.50
CA ARG A 57 31.78 1.96 29.97
C ARG A 57 32.89 1.69 31.00
N ASN A 58 32.68 0.73 31.90
CA ASN A 58 33.69 0.33 32.89
C ASN A 58 34.91 -0.32 32.22
N ALA A 59 34.70 -1.15 31.19
CA ALA A 59 35.77 -1.71 30.39
C ALA A 59 36.60 -0.63 29.67
N ILE A 60 35.94 0.37 29.06
CA ILE A 60 36.64 1.49 28.41
C ILE A 60 37.51 2.27 29.41
N GLN A 61 36.99 2.58 30.59
CA GLN A 61 37.71 3.38 31.59
C GLN A 61 38.98 2.69 32.09
N ASN A 62 38.97 1.36 32.22
CA ASN A 62 40.10 0.60 32.78
C ASN A 62 41.04 0.01 31.73
N LEU A 63 40.58 -0.25 30.50
CA LEU A 63 41.38 -0.87 29.43
C LEU A 63 41.94 0.14 28.43
N ASN A 64 41.52 1.40 28.47
CA ASN A 64 42.13 2.44 27.64
C ASN A 64 43.56 2.74 28.12
N GLY A 65 44.56 2.54 27.25
CA GLY A 65 45.98 2.64 27.57
C GLY A 65 46.62 1.33 28.04
N HIS A 66 45.88 0.21 28.07
CA HIS A 66 46.44 -1.07 28.48
C HIS A 66 47.45 -1.61 27.46
N ILE A 67 48.61 -2.07 27.91
CA ILE A 67 49.66 -2.57 27.01
C ILE A 67 49.33 -4.00 26.60
N VAL A 68 49.08 -4.20 25.30
CA VAL A 68 48.94 -5.52 24.68
C VAL A 68 50.06 -5.66 23.67
N HIS A 69 50.89 -6.70 23.82
CA HIS A 69 51.98 -7.01 22.89
C HIS A 69 52.99 -5.87 22.66
N GLY A 70 53.16 -4.98 23.65
CA GLY A 70 54.07 -3.83 23.59
C GLY A 70 53.47 -2.55 22.99
N GLN A 71 52.16 -2.54 22.69
CA GLN A 71 51.43 -1.35 22.24
C GLN A 71 50.29 -1.02 23.20
N GLU A 72 50.09 0.26 23.48
CA GLU A 72 48.98 0.75 24.30
C GLU A 72 47.69 0.77 23.48
N ILE A 73 46.71 -0.05 23.88
CA ILE A 73 45.43 -0.14 23.17
C ILE A 73 44.57 1.07 23.48
N LYS A 74 43.86 1.58 22.47
CA LYS A 74 42.95 2.71 22.63
C LYS A 74 41.51 2.24 22.64
N CYS A 75 40.85 2.26 23.79
CA CYS A 75 39.46 1.82 23.92
C CYS A 75 38.53 3.03 23.92
N GLU A 76 37.57 3.07 23.00
CA GLU A 76 36.55 4.12 22.94
C GLU A 76 35.18 3.51 22.67
N ALA A 77 34.12 4.15 23.16
CA ALA A 77 32.76 3.79 22.75
C ALA A 77 32.67 3.96 21.23
N ALA A 78 32.30 2.89 20.51
CA ALA A 78 32.28 2.93 19.07
C ALA A 78 31.27 4.02 18.64
N LYS A 79 31.79 5.09 18.05
CA LYS A 79 30.97 6.01 17.26
C LYS A 79 30.50 5.19 16.09
N SER A 80 29.29 4.65 16.19
CA SER A 80 28.63 3.98 15.08
C SER A 80 28.87 4.85 13.86
N ARG A 81 29.62 4.35 12.87
CA ARG A 81 29.69 5.01 11.57
C ARG A 81 28.23 5.08 11.16
N LYS A 82 27.65 6.28 11.24
CA LYS A 82 26.35 6.59 10.68
C LYS A 82 26.48 6.27 9.19
N GLY A 83 26.20 5.01 8.83
CA GLY A 83 25.69 4.68 7.51
C GLY A 83 24.36 5.42 7.32
N PRO A 84 23.98 5.71 6.08
CA PRO A 84 23.28 6.92 5.68
C PRO A 84 21.81 6.85 6.11
N ASN A 85 21.54 7.23 7.35
CA ASN A 85 20.18 7.49 7.80
C ASN A 85 19.93 8.99 8.02
N THR A 86 20.90 9.84 7.62
CA THR A 86 20.61 11.24 7.37
C THR A 86 20.13 11.36 5.92
N PRO A 87 18.95 11.96 5.65
CA PRO A 87 18.56 12.26 4.28
C PRO A 87 19.67 13.11 3.65
N THR A 88 20.20 12.66 2.51
CA THR A 88 21.19 13.39 1.72
C THR A 88 20.64 13.63 0.33
N THR A 89 20.96 14.79 -0.23
CA THR A 89 20.57 15.15 -1.60
C THR A 89 21.76 14.89 -2.51
N LYS A 90 21.54 14.05 -3.53
CA LYS A 90 22.56 13.70 -4.52
C LYS A 90 22.60 14.74 -5.63
N ILE A 91 23.77 15.34 -5.82
CA ILE A 91 24.02 16.37 -6.83
C ILE A 91 24.92 15.76 -7.91
N PHE A 92 24.58 16.00 -9.18
CA PHE A 92 25.41 15.63 -10.33
C PHE A 92 26.32 16.81 -10.71
N VAL A 93 27.60 16.52 -10.90
CA VAL A 93 28.62 17.48 -11.34
C VAL A 93 29.23 16.96 -12.65
N GLY A 94 28.86 17.54 -13.79
CA GLY A 94 29.38 17.18 -15.11
C GLY A 94 30.38 18.19 -15.66
N ASN A 95 31.00 17.83 -16.79
CA ASN A 95 31.97 18.66 -17.50
C ASN A 95 33.24 18.94 -16.66
N LEU A 96 33.69 17.91 -15.95
CA LEU A 96 34.95 17.91 -15.21
C LEU A 96 36.09 17.47 -16.14
N THR A 97 37.27 18.04 -15.95
CA THR A 97 38.47 17.63 -16.68
C THR A 97 39.15 16.46 -15.96
N ASP A 98 40.00 15.71 -16.64
CA ASP A 98 40.78 14.61 -16.03
C ASP A 98 41.75 15.09 -14.94
N ASN A 99 42.01 16.40 -14.86
CA ASN A 99 42.85 17.02 -13.83
C ASN A 99 42.07 17.31 -12.53
N THR A 100 40.74 17.38 -12.60
CA THR A 100 39.89 17.77 -11.46
C THR A 100 39.67 16.57 -10.52
N LYS A 101 40.15 16.66 -9.28
CA LYS A 101 40.08 15.55 -8.31
C LYS A 101 38.97 15.74 -7.26
N ALA A 102 38.49 14.63 -6.70
CA ALA A 102 37.40 14.61 -5.71
C ALA A 102 37.59 15.56 -4.51
N PRO A 103 38.81 15.76 -3.95
CA PRO A 103 39.03 16.72 -2.87
C PRO A 103 38.72 18.17 -3.25
N GLN A 104 39.02 18.58 -4.48
CA GLN A 104 38.78 19.96 -4.97
C GLN A 104 37.28 20.22 -5.12
N VAL A 105 36.55 19.25 -5.69
CA VAL A 105 35.09 19.33 -5.82
C VAL A 105 34.45 19.33 -4.43
N ARG A 106 34.92 18.49 -3.50
CA ARG A 106 34.42 18.45 -2.13
C ARG A 106 34.56 19.80 -1.41
N GLU A 107 35.70 20.49 -1.58
CA GLU A 107 35.94 21.80 -0.95
C GLU A 107 35.00 22.89 -1.49
N LEU A 108 34.65 22.85 -2.78
CA LEU A 108 33.69 23.78 -3.37
C LEU A 108 32.28 23.60 -2.81
N PHE A 109 31.84 22.35 -2.63
CA PHE A 109 30.53 22.03 -2.09
C PHE A 109 30.43 22.15 -0.57
N ALA A 110 31.57 22.10 0.15
CA ALA A 110 31.61 22.25 1.62
C ALA A 110 31.11 23.63 2.11
N LYS A 111 31.11 24.66 1.25
CA LYS A 111 30.59 25.99 1.58
C LYS A 111 29.07 26.04 1.71
N TYR A 112 28.36 25.11 1.08
CA TYR A 112 26.89 25.08 1.01
C TYR A 112 26.28 23.99 1.88
N GLY A 113 27.10 23.18 2.56
CA GLY A 113 26.65 22.16 3.50
C GLY A 113 27.70 21.08 3.75
N THR A 114 27.37 20.16 4.66
CA THR A 114 28.23 19.02 4.98
C THR A 114 28.26 18.03 3.82
N VAL A 115 29.41 17.88 3.15
CA VAL A 115 29.60 16.86 2.11
C VAL A 115 29.88 15.51 2.75
N VAL A 116 28.91 14.60 2.62
CA VAL A 116 28.96 13.23 3.16
C VAL A 116 29.82 12.33 2.28
N GLU A 117 29.69 12.46 0.95
CA GLU A 117 30.41 11.64 -0.03
C GLU A 117 30.62 12.42 -1.34
N CYS A 118 31.76 12.20 -2.01
CA CYS A 118 32.08 12.83 -3.29
C CYS A 118 32.89 11.84 -4.15
N ASP A 119 32.28 11.43 -5.26
CA ASP A 119 32.87 10.49 -6.22
C ASP A 119 33.01 11.14 -7.59
N ILE A 120 34.17 10.98 -8.23
CA ILE A 120 34.40 11.42 -9.61
C ILE A 120 34.66 10.20 -10.48
N VAL A 121 33.90 10.08 -11.56
CA VAL A 121 34.00 9.03 -12.57
C VAL A 121 34.30 9.71 -13.92
N ARG A 122 35.58 9.75 -14.28
CA ARG A 122 36.06 10.40 -15.52
C ARG A 122 35.67 11.88 -15.56
N ASN A 123 34.83 12.26 -16.52
CA ASN A 123 34.43 13.64 -16.82
C ASN A 123 33.16 14.12 -16.08
N TYR A 124 32.67 13.34 -15.11
CA TYR A 124 31.55 13.71 -14.25
C TYR A 124 31.68 13.08 -12.86
N GLY A 125 30.94 13.58 -11.88
CA GLY A 125 30.95 13.12 -10.50
C GLY A 125 29.62 13.31 -9.80
N PHE A 126 29.52 12.76 -8.60
CA PHE A 126 28.36 12.87 -7.72
C PHE A 126 28.79 13.33 -6.34
N VAL A 127 28.02 14.26 -5.77
CA VAL A 127 28.23 14.79 -4.43
C VAL A 127 26.97 14.53 -3.61
N HIS A 128 27.11 13.92 -2.43
CA HIS A 128 26.04 13.74 -1.46
C HIS A 128 26.15 14.82 -0.39
N LEU A 129 25.20 15.74 -0.38
CA LEU A 129 25.10 16.80 0.62
C LEU A 129 24.04 16.43 1.65
N GLU A 130 24.27 16.73 2.92
CA GLU A 130 23.25 16.58 3.98
C GLU A 130 22.00 17.41 3.66
N ALA A 131 20.79 16.91 3.97
CA ALA A 131 19.52 17.60 3.64
C ALA A 131 19.33 18.95 4.34
N THR A 132 20.15 19.26 5.34
CA THR A 132 20.22 20.57 6.01
C THR A 132 21.03 21.60 5.22
N GLY A 133 21.70 21.20 4.12
CA GLY A 133 22.48 22.10 3.26
C GLY A 133 21.65 22.79 2.17
N ASP A 134 22.12 23.96 1.73
CA ASP A 134 21.46 24.81 0.74
C ASP A 134 21.72 24.33 -0.70
N VAL A 135 21.13 23.18 -1.05
CA VAL A 135 21.34 22.51 -2.34
C VAL A 135 20.99 23.40 -3.55
N ASN A 136 19.92 24.19 -3.44
CA ASN A 136 19.48 25.07 -4.53
C ASN A 136 20.45 26.22 -4.78
N ASP A 137 21.07 26.76 -3.72
CA ASP A 137 22.07 27.82 -3.84
C ASP A 137 23.40 27.29 -4.37
N ALA A 138 23.82 26.10 -3.93
CA ALA A 138 24.97 25.39 -4.49
C ALA A 138 24.83 25.19 -6.01
N ILE A 139 23.65 24.79 -6.49
CA ILE A 139 23.40 24.60 -7.93
C ILE A 139 23.42 25.95 -8.66
N LYS A 140 22.82 27.00 -8.09
CA LYS A 140 22.74 28.30 -8.74
C LYS A 140 24.11 28.96 -8.91
N GLU A 141 24.99 28.83 -7.91
CA GLU A 141 26.29 29.50 -7.89
C GLU A 141 27.43 28.68 -8.50
N LEU A 142 27.39 27.34 -8.36
CA LEU A 142 28.44 26.46 -8.90
C LEU A 142 28.17 26.03 -10.35
N ASN A 143 26.93 26.05 -10.83
CA ASN A 143 26.64 25.72 -12.22
C ASN A 143 27.15 26.82 -13.17
N GLY A 144 28.09 26.47 -14.04
CA GLY A 144 28.79 27.39 -14.94
C GLY A 144 30.10 27.95 -14.40
N ARG A 145 30.50 27.59 -13.17
CA ARG A 145 31.77 28.04 -12.58
C ARG A 145 32.97 27.42 -13.31
N MET A 146 33.98 28.23 -13.64
CA MET A 146 35.17 27.69 -14.28
C MET A 146 36.06 26.95 -13.28
N VAL A 147 36.30 25.67 -13.53
CA VAL A 147 37.29 24.84 -12.82
C VAL A 147 38.16 24.18 -13.89
N ASP A 148 39.47 24.39 -13.76
CA ASP A 148 40.48 23.90 -14.72
C ASP A 148 40.21 24.29 -16.19
N GLY A 149 39.70 25.51 -16.42
CA GLY A 149 39.44 26.04 -17.76
C GLY A 149 38.16 25.53 -18.43
N GLN A 150 37.34 24.72 -17.74
CA GLN A 150 36.02 24.31 -18.21
C GLN A 150 34.93 24.73 -17.22
N ALA A 151 33.76 25.11 -17.76
CA ALA A 151 32.60 25.45 -16.95
C ALA A 151 31.93 24.18 -16.43
N MET A 152 31.93 23.96 -15.11
CA MET A 152 31.30 22.79 -14.51
C MET A 152 29.78 22.86 -14.63
N LYS A 153 29.13 21.72 -14.83
CA LYS A 153 27.66 21.62 -14.91
C LYS A 153 27.12 20.99 -13.63
N VAL A 154 26.36 21.73 -12.84
CA VAL A 154 25.83 21.25 -11.55
C VAL A 154 24.30 21.17 -11.62
N GLN A 155 23.73 20.01 -11.30
CA GLN A 155 22.27 19.77 -11.34
C GLN A 155 21.84 18.77 -10.25
N ILE A 156 20.58 18.82 -9.80
CA ILE A 156 20.01 17.77 -8.95
C ILE A 156 20.10 16.44 -9.71
N SER A 157 20.64 15.41 -9.07
CA SER A 157 20.79 14.12 -9.72
C SER A 157 19.42 13.46 -9.90
N THR A 158 19.08 13.08 -11.13
CA THR A 158 17.89 12.28 -11.46
C THR A 158 18.09 10.78 -11.20
N SER A 159 19.27 10.37 -10.74
CA SER A 159 19.59 8.97 -10.47
C SER A 159 19.05 8.53 -9.11
N ARG A 160 18.13 7.54 -9.10
CA ARG A 160 17.68 6.87 -7.87
C ARG A 160 18.89 6.26 -7.15
N VAL A 161 18.94 6.41 -5.83
CA VAL A 161 19.96 5.81 -4.96
C VAL A 161 19.99 4.29 -5.19
N ARG A 162 21.08 3.77 -5.76
CA ARG A 162 21.36 2.32 -5.70
C ARG A 162 21.92 2.05 -4.32
N GLN A 163 21.36 1.07 -3.60
CA GLN A 163 21.72 0.84 -2.20
C GLN A 163 23.13 0.27 -1.96
N ARG A 164 23.93 -0.07 -2.99
CA ARG A 164 25.33 -0.54 -2.79
C ARG A 164 26.27 -0.17 -3.97
N PRO A 165 27.51 0.30 -3.68
CA PRO A 165 28.61 0.34 -4.65
C PRO A 165 29.32 -1.02 -4.76
N GLY A 166 29.45 -1.55 -5.97
CA GLY A 166 30.34 -2.69 -6.29
C GLY A 166 29.73 -4.08 -6.12
N MET A 167 29.94 -4.93 -7.14
CA MET A 167 29.61 -6.36 -7.24
C MET A 167 28.15 -6.76 -7.50
N GLY A 168 27.82 -6.91 -8.79
CA GLY A 168 27.29 -8.19 -9.25
C GLY A 168 28.45 -9.17 -9.48
N ASP A 169 28.13 -10.46 -9.52
CA ASP A 169 29.06 -11.58 -9.66
C ASP A 169 30.08 -11.37 -10.81
N PRO A 170 31.42 -11.41 -10.58
CA PRO A 170 32.44 -11.10 -11.58
C PRO A 170 32.38 -11.93 -12.87
N GLU A 171 31.69 -13.06 -12.83
CA GLU A 171 31.61 -14.01 -13.94
C GLU A 171 30.39 -13.82 -14.85
N GLN A 172 29.49 -12.89 -14.54
CA GLN A 172 28.21 -12.74 -15.26
C GLN A 172 28.19 -11.55 -16.24
N CYS A 173 27.67 -11.78 -17.45
CA CYS A 173 27.51 -10.76 -18.46
C CYS A 173 26.48 -9.69 -18.03
N TYR A 174 26.93 -8.45 -17.87
CA TYR A 174 26.14 -7.28 -17.47
C TYR A 174 24.88 -7.01 -18.31
N ARG A 175 24.83 -7.49 -19.56
CA ARG A 175 23.68 -7.29 -20.47
C ARG A 175 22.61 -8.38 -20.41
N CYS A 176 22.93 -9.58 -19.94
CA CYS A 176 21.98 -10.71 -19.97
C CYS A 176 21.97 -11.61 -18.72
N GLY A 177 22.86 -11.35 -17.74
CA GLY A 177 22.94 -12.08 -16.48
C GLY A 177 23.49 -13.51 -16.59
N ARG A 178 24.00 -13.93 -17.76
CA ARG A 178 24.58 -15.28 -17.95
C ARG A 178 26.11 -15.23 -17.89
N GLY A 179 26.72 -16.25 -17.28
CA GLY A 179 28.17 -16.41 -17.24
C GLY A 179 28.80 -16.85 -18.56
N GLY A 180 30.11 -16.70 -18.66
CA GLY A 180 30.92 -17.25 -19.77
C GLY A 180 31.14 -16.34 -20.99
N HIS A 181 30.75 -15.06 -20.96
CA HIS A 181 31.10 -14.08 -21.99
C HIS A 181 31.07 -12.64 -21.46
N TRP A 182 31.82 -11.74 -22.09
CA TRP A 182 31.82 -10.33 -21.73
C TRP A 182 30.70 -9.56 -22.44
N SER A 183 30.32 -8.40 -21.90
CA SER A 183 29.17 -7.61 -22.42
C SER A 183 29.34 -7.07 -23.86
N LYS A 184 30.55 -7.16 -24.41
CA LYS A 184 30.85 -6.87 -25.82
C LYS A 184 30.55 -8.04 -26.76
N GLU A 185 30.52 -9.26 -26.25
CA GLU A 185 30.34 -10.51 -26.99
C GLU A 185 28.95 -11.12 -26.73
N CYS A 186 28.04 -10.33 -26.15
CA CYS A 186 26.72 -10.81 -25.78
C CYS A 186 25.88 -11.15 -27.02
N PRO A 187 25.43 -12.41 -27.20
CA PRO A 187 24.67 -12.85 -28.38
C PRO A 187 23.34 -12.12 -28.57
N LYS A 188 22.86 -11.39 -27.55
CA LYS A 188 21.67 -10.53 -27.64
C LYS A 188 21.93 -9.18 -28.34
N GLY A 189 23.14 -8.90 -28.81
CA GLY A 189 23.47 -7.68 -29.54
C GLY A 189 24.06 -7.95 -30.92
N GLY A 190 23.23 -8.19 -31.94
CA GLY A 190 23.74 -8.28 -33.31
C GLY A 190 22.77 -8.77 -34.39
N MET A 191 21.82 -7.94 -34.79
CA MET A 191 21.45 -7.76 -36.21
C MET A 191 21.55 -6.25 -36.46
N GLY A 192 22.40 -5.67 -37.29
CA GLY A 192 23.57 -6.06 -38.06
C GLY A 192 24.17 -4.75 -38.61
N GLY A 193 25.50 -4.61 -38.65
CA GLY A 193 26.21 -3.64 -39.52
C GLY A 193 26.74 -4.38 -40.76
N GLY A 194 27.20 -3.80 -41.86
CA GLY A 194 27.49 -2.43 -42.35
C GLY A 194 27.69 -2.55 -43.88
N PRO A 195 28.73 -1.98 -44.55
CA PRO A 195 29.22 -0.61 -44.68
C PRO A 195 29.23 -0.08 -46.15
N ASP A 196 29.59 1.20 -46.34
CA ASP A 196 30.07 1.89 -47.57
C ASP A 196 29.15 2.41 -48.71
N ARG A 197 29.29 3.73 -48.95
CA ARG A 197 29.28 4.55 -50.19
C ARG A 197 28.06 4.65 -51.14
N ASN A 198 27.62 5.92 -51.25
CA ASN A 198 27.14 6.66 -52.43
C ASN A 198 25.95 6.12 -53.26
N GLY A 199 24.82 6.84 -53.24
CA GLY A 199 23.76 6.71 -54.23
C GLY A 199 22.55 7.60 -53.91
N TYR A 200 22.34 8.62 -54.74
CA TYR A 200 21.23 9.58 -54.72
C TYR A 200 19.82 8.96 -54.69
N ARG A 201 18.87 9.76 -54.16
CA ARG A 201 17.42 9.86 -54.50
C ARG A 201 16.50 8.72 -54.03
N ASP A 202 15.23 8.93 -53.67
CA ASP A 202 14.35 10.08 -53.40
C ASP A 202 13.01 9.46 -52.93
N ARG A 203 12.19 10.20 -52.16
CA ARG A 203 10.72 10.05 -51.96
C ARG A 203 10.15 8.75 -51.34
N MET A 204 9.69 8.84 -50.09
CA MET A 204 8.26 9.04 -49.75
C MET A 204 8.04 8.96 -48.22
N PHE A 205 7.12 9.79 -47.74
CA PHE A 205 6.95 10.29 -46.36
C PHE A 205 6.28 9.33 -45.36
N GLY A 206 6.43 9.63 -44.05
CA GLY A 206 5.50 9.22 -42.99
C GLY A 206 5.80 9.88 -41.63
N ARG A 207 5.13 11.00 -41.33
CA ARG A 207 5.20 11.81 -40.10
C ARG A 207 4.81 11.03 -38.84
N ASP A 208 5.53 11.32 -37.76
CA ASP A 208 5.21 11.01 -36.37
C ASP A 208 3.92 11.74 -35.91
N PRO A 209 2.92 11.08 -35.31
CA PRO A 209 1.66 11.70 -34.93
C PRO A 209 1.62 12.04 -33.44
N TYR A 210 2.16 13.19 -32.99
CA TYR A 210 1.63 13.93 -31.83
C TYR A 210 2.16 15.38 -31.82
N PRO A 211 1.30 16.40 -31.69
CA PRO A 211 1.71 17.80 -31.62
C PRO A 211 2.23 18.19 -30.22
N PRO A 212 3.19 19.14 -30.12
CA PRO A 212 3.72 19.63 -28.84
C PRO A 212 2.72 20.55 -28.09
N PRO A 213 2.86 20.69 -26.75
CA PRO A 213 1.94 21.46 -25.91
C PRO A 213 2.05 23.00 -26.10
N PRO A 214 0.98 23.77 -25.82
CA PRO A 214 0.98 25.22 -26.01
C PRO A 214 1.74 25.99 -24.90
N PRO A 215 2.26 27.20 -25.20
CA PRO A 215 3.08 28.01 -24.29
C PRO A 215 2.29 28.84 -23.25
N PRO A 216 2.95 29.38 -22.20
CA PRO A 216 2.31 30.06 -21.07
C PRO A 216 1.63 31.42 -21.39
N PRO A 217 0.74 31.92 -20.50
CA PRO A 217 -0.30 32.90 -20.81
C PRO A 217 0.11 34.36 -21.10
N PHE A 218 1.38 34.75 -20.91
CA PHE A 218 1.80 36.16 -21.04
C PHE A 218 2.35 36.54 -22.44
N LEU A 219 2.16 35.68 -23.44
CA LEU A 219 2.64 35.90 -24.82
C LEU A 219 1.54 35.86 -25.89
N ARG A 220 0.26 35.83 -25.50
CA ARG A 220 -0.87 35.68 -26.45
C ARG A 220 -1.40 37.00 -27.03
N ASP A 221 -1.13 38.14 -26.40
CA ASP A 221 -1.77 39.42 -26.77
C ASP A 221 -1.01 40.27 -27.80
N ARG A 222 0.04 39.74 -28.46
CA ARG A 222 0.82 40.51 -29.45
C ARG A 222 0.69 40.07 -30.90
N LEU A 223 -0.16 39.08 -31.22
CA LEU A 223 -0.22 38.53 -32.58
C LEU A 223 -1.60 38.25 -33.18
N MET A 224 -2.69 38.78 -32.62
CA MET A 224 -4.00 38.83 -33.30
C MET A 224 -4.76 40.12 -32.92
N GLY A 225 -4.17 41.25 -33.29
CA GLY A 225 -4.92 42.51 -33.36
C GLY A 225 -5.74 42.54 -34.64
N GLY A 226 -7.06 42.67 -34.52
CA GLY A 226 -7.90 43.18 -35.60
C GLY A 226 -9.23 42.47 -35.82
N GLY A 227 -10.30 43.00 -35.23
CA GLY A 227 -11.56 43.15 -35.98
C GLY A 227 -12.82 42.42 -35.49
N ARG A 228 -13.64 43.20 -34.76
CA ARG A 228 -15.12 43.21 -34.72
C ARG A 228 -15.86 42.23 -33.80
N PHE A 229 -16.55 42.88 -32.85
CA PHE A 229 -17.51 42.39 -31.84
C PHE A 229 -18.80 41.81 -32.45
N GLY A 230 -19.43 40.88 -31.71
CA GLY A 230 -20.81 40.45 -31.90
C GLY A 230 -21.24 39.33 -30.93
N ASP A 231 -21.86 39.73 -29.82
CA ASP A 231 -22.83 39.05 -28.94
C ASP A 231 -22.65 37.57 -28.53
N TYR A 232 -22.32 37.38 -27.25
CA TYR A 232 -22.31 36.12 -26.51
C TYR A 232 -23.53 36.06 -25.56
N GLU A 233 -24.74 36.14 -26.11
CA GLU A 233 -25.96 36.12 -25.30
C GLU A 233 -27.14 35.53 -26.09
N SER A 234 -27.17 34.19 -26.27
CA SER A 234 -28.37 33.53 -26.81
C SER A 234 -28.57 32.04 -26.46
N TYR A 235 -27.88 31.46 -25.46
CA TYR A 235 -28.02 30.03 -25.17
C TYR A 235 -28.79 29.67 -23.88
N TYR A 236 -29.26 30.66 -23.12
CA TYR A 236 -30.10 30.43 -21.95
C TYR A 236 -31.44 31.14 -22.08
N ASP A 237 -32.26 30.73 -23.06
CA ASP A 237 -33.71 30.80 -22.84
C ASP A 237 -34.52 29.83 -23.71
N ARG A 238 -34.88 28.69 -23.10
CA ARG A 238 -36.15 28.02 -23.38
C ARG A 238 -36.51 27.11 -22.20
N ARG A 239 -37.21 27.67 -21.21
CA ARG A 239 -38.00 26.90 -20.24
C ARG A 239 -39.20 26.24 -20.93
N GLY A 240 -39.55 25.05 -20.45
CA GLY A 240 -40.95 24.63 -20.34
C GLY A 240 -41.25 23.27 -20.94
N PHE A 241 -40.99 22.19 -20.19
CA PHE A 241 -41.95 21.10 -19.93
C PHE A 241 -41.36 20.23 -18.81
N GLU A 242 -42.06 20.15 -17.67
CA GLU A 242 -41.70 19.29 -16.55
C GLU A 242 -41.87 17.81 -16.95
N ASP A 243 -40.79 17.03 -16.85
CA ASP A 243 -40.79 15.57 -17.02
C ASP A 243 -40.21 14.96 -15.73
N THR A 244 -41.07 14.32 -14.94
CA THR A 244 -40.83 13.89 -13.55
C THR A 244 -40.20 12.50 -13.43
N ARG A 245 -39.38 12.07 -14.40
CA ARG A 245 -38.76 10.73 -14.43
C ARG A 245 -37.26 10.75 -14.13
N ASP A 246 -36.80 9.76 -13.37
CA ASP A 246 -35.42 9.65 -12.87
C ASP A 246 -34.44 9.16 -13.96
N LEU A 247 -33.15 9.50 -13.83
CA LEU A 247 -32.12 9.32 -14.87
C LEU A 247 -31.87 7.85 -15.29
N TYR A 248 -32.36 6.87 -14.52
CA TYR A 248 -32.25 5.44 -14.81
C TYR A 248 -33.32 4.95 -15.81
N GLU A 249 -34.53 5.52 -15.81
CA GLU A 249 -35.64 5.08 -16.69
C GLU A 249 -35.49 5.54 -18.15
N ARG A 250 -34.70 6.59 -18.40
CA ARG A 250 -34.44 7.09 -19.77
C ARG A 250 -33.62 6.13 -20.64
N ARG A 251 -33.13 5.01 -20.10
CA ARG A 251 -32.18 4.13 -20.80
C ARG A 251 -32.74 2.76 -21.24
N PHE A 252 -34.03 2.48 -21.03
CA PHE A 252 -34.67 1.26 -21.54
C PHE A 252 -36.14 1.49 -21.93
N THR A 253 -36.33 2.09 -23.12
CA THR A 253 -37.55 1.87 -23.91
C THR A 253 -37.12 1.48 -25.31
N GLY A 254 -37.49 0.26 -25.72
CA GLY A 254 -37.22 -0.24 -27.06
C GLY A 254 -36.95 -1.72 -27.11
N MET A 255 -37.83 -2.55 -26.57
CA MET A 255 -38.01 -3.92 -27.05
C MET A 255 -39.36 -4.45 -26.58
N THR A 256 -40.39 -4.23 -27.39
CA THR A 256 -41.68 -4.92 -27.28
C THR A 256 -41.98 -5.62 -28.60
N GLY A 257 -41.91 -6.95 -28.57
CA GLY A 257 -42.84 -7.85 -29.28
C GLY A 257 -42.67 -8.07 -30.79
N PRO A 258 -43.11 -9.25 -31.31
CA PRO A 258 -42.78 -9.76 -32.64
C PRO A 258 -43.86 -9.43 -33.67
N CYS A 259 -43.45 -9.11 -34.91
CA CYS A 259 -44.36 -8.97 -36.05
C CYS A 259 -43.73 -9.66 -37.27
N ASP A 260 -44.25 -10.83 -37.63
CA ASP A 260 -43.98 -11.52 -38.90
C ASP A 260 -45.26 -11.40 -39.76
N MET A 261 -45.17 -10.69 -40.88
CA MET A 261 -46.19 -10.63 -41.95
C MET A 261 -45.47 -10.32 -43.26
N GLY A 262 -45.65 -11.18 -44.26
CA GLY A 262 -44.84 -11.23 -45.47
C GLY A 262 -45.31 -10.40 -46.67
N SER A 263 -44.46 -10.53 -47.70
CA SER A 263 -44.73 -10.51 -49.14
C SER A 263 -44.94 -9.19 -49.91
N SER A 264 -44.04 -9.03 -50.90
CA SER A 264 -44.12 -8.33 -52.19
C SER A 264 -44.04 -6.80 -52.21
N MET A 265 -42.97 -6.25 -52.82
CA MET A 265 -42.98 -5.71 -54.19
C MET A 265 -41.57 -5.19 -54.58
N CYS A 266 -41.05 -5.77 -55.66
CA CYS A 266 -40.44 -5.12 -56.82
C CYS A 266 -39.50 -3.90 -56.64
N GLY A 267 -38.19 -4.18 -56.74
CA GLY A 267 -37.31 -3.63 -57.78
C GLY A 267 -37.04 -2.13 -57.82
N LEU A 268 -35.93 -1.72 -57.17
CA LEU A 268 -35.04 -0.65 -57.64
C LEU A 268 -33.61 -0.99 -57.19
N ASP A 269 -32.68 -1.06 -58.14
CA ASP A 269 -31.26 -1.30 -57.93
C ASP A 269 -30.63 -0.15 -57.13
N PHE A 270 -30.28 -0.42 -55.87
CA PHE A 270 -29.39 0.43 -55.06
C PHE A 270 -28.01 -0.23 -54.94
N PRO A 271 -26.90 0.52 -55.08
CA PRO A 271 -25.55 -0.03 -54.90
C PRO A 271 -25.38 -0.51 -53.45
N PRO A 272 -24.47 -1.46 -53.17
CA PRO A 272 -24.37 -2.07 -51.86
C PRO A 272 -23.96 -1.02 -50.82
N MET A 273 -24.92 -0.58 -50.01
CA MET A 273 -24.64 0.18 -48.79
C MET A 273 -23.85 -0.75 -47.87
N THR A 274 -22.55 -0.49 -47.75
CA THR A 274 -21.73 -1.03 -46.67
C THR A 274 -22.37 -0.61 -45.35
N MET A 275 -22.91 -1.57 -44.61
CA MET A 275 -23.38 -1.38 -43.24
C MET A 275 -22.25 -0.67 -42.46
N PRO A 276 -22.50 0.48 -41.82
CA PRO A 276 -21.51 1.06 -40.94
C PRO A 276 -21.18 0.03 -39.85
N PRO A 277 -19.90 -0.13 -39.47
CA PRO A 277 -19.53 -1.07 -38.43
C PRO A 277 -20.36 -0.78 -37.18
N LEU A 278 -20.89 -1.84 -36.55
CA LEU A 278 -21.50 -1.76 -35.23
C LEU A 278 -20.62 -0.87 -34.35
N PRO A 279 -21.20 0.06 -33.57
CA PRO A 279 -20.40 0.88 -32.68
C PRO A 279 -19.53 -0.05 -31.82
N PRO A 280 -18.23 0.27 -31.64
CA PRO A 280 -17.39 -0.54 -30.78
C PRO A 280 -18.11 -0.72 -29.44
N ARG A 281 -18.09 -1.96 -28.90
CA ARG A 281 -18.57 -2.24 -27.54
C ARG A 281 -18.07 -1.10 -26.68
N ARG A 282 -18.98 -0.27 -26.13
CA ARG A 282 -18.59 0.83 -25.24
C ARG A 282 -17.64 0.22 -24.21
N ASP A 283 -16.41 0.73 -24.17
CA ASP A 283 -15.50 0.36 -23.10
C ASP A 283 -16.25 0.57 -21.78
N PRO A 284 -16.24 -0.41 -20.86
CA PRO A 284 -16.86 -0.22 -19.56
C PRO A 284 -16.31 1.07 -18.95
N MET A 285 -17.21 1.91 -18.42
CA MET A 285 -16.81 3.16 -17.76
C MET A 285 -15.69 2.86 -16.76
N PRO A 286 -14.69 3.75 -16.63
CA PRO A 286 -13.62 3.54 -15.66
C PRO A 286 -14.25 3.32 -14.27
N PRO A 287 -13.80 2.31 -13.51
CA PRO A 287 -14.36 2.02 -12.20
C PRO A 287 -14.22 3.25 -11.31
N MET A 288 -15.33 3.68 -10.70
CA MET A 288 -15.27 4.78 -9.74
C MET A 288 -14.56 4.28 -8.47
N PRO A 289 -13.60 5.04 -7.92
CA PRO A 289 -12.68 4.54 -6.90
C PRO A 289 -13.42 4.27 -5.58
N PRO A 290 -13.34 3.04 -5.01
CA PRO A 290 -13.85 2.78 -3.66
C PRO A 290 -12.89 3.35 -2.61
N LEU A 291 -13.46 3.83 -1.51
CA LEU A 291 -12.73 4.29 -0.32
C LEU A 291 -13.06 3.41 0.88
N GLY A 292 -12.04 2.81 1.48
CA GLY A 292 -12.13 2.06 2.74
C GLY A 292 -11.64 2.87 3.93
N MET A 293 -12.34 2.82 5.06
CA MET A 293 -11.83 3.34 6.35
C MET A 293 -11.89 2.26 7.42
N GLY A 294 -10.77 2.04 8.13
CA GLY A 294 -10.70 1.01 9.16
C GLY A 294 -9.41 1.02 9.96
N ASN A 295 -9.16 -0.10 10.64
CA ASN A 295 -8.03 -0.28 11.54
C ASN A 295 -6.88 -0.99 10.79
N PRO A 296 -5.78 -0.30 10.43
CA PRO A 296 -4.60 -0.94 9.88
C PRO A 296 -3.89 -1.70 10.98
N LEU A 297 -3.78 -3.03 10.84
CA LEU A 297 -3.13 -3.89 11.81
C LEU A 297 -2.06 -4.74 11.12
N LEU A 298 -0.94 -4.93 11.80
CA LEU A 298 0.06 -5.92 11.40
C LEU A 298 -0.29 -7.27 12.03
N ASP A 299 -0.65 -8.22 11.20
CA ASP A 299 -0.93 -9.59 11.62
C ASP A 299 0.40 -10.29 11.92
N ILE A 300 0.53 -10.79 13.15
CA ILE A 300 1.65 -11.58 13.65
C ILE A 300 1.14 -13.00 13.76
N SER A 301 1.42 -13.81 12.73
CA SER A 301 0.88 -15.16 12.63
C SER A 301 1.91 -16.21 13.03
N ALA A 302 1.49 -17.15 13.89
CA ALA A 302 2.33 -18.26 14.30
C ALA A 302 1.51 -19.49 14.69
N THR A 303 2.04 -20.68 14.40
CA THR A 303 1.49 -21.94 14.89
C THR A 303 1.85 -22.15 16.35
N VAL A 304 0.83 -22.25 17.20
CA VAL A 304 0.98 -22.39 18.65
C VAL A 304 0.21 -23.60 19.17
N ASP A 305 0.55 -24.08 20.36
CA ASP A 305 -0.17 -25.17 21.01
C ASP A 305 -1.39 -24.66 21.83
N SER A 306 -2.26 -25.58 22.23
CA SER A 306 -3.42 -25.25 23.06
C SER A 306 -3.04 -24.73 24.46
N ASN A 307 -1.81 -24.97 24.93
CA ASN A 307 -1.34 -24.46 26.21
C ASN A 307 -1.06 -22.96 26.12
N PHE A 308 -0.54 -22.50 24.98
CA PHE A 308 -0.34 -21.09 24.70
C PHE A 308 -1.65 -20.30 24.72
N LEU A 309 -2.72 -20.86 24.11
CA LEU A 309 -4.06 -20.26 24.18
C LEU A 309 -4.55 -20.14 25.64
N LYS A 310 -4.43 -21.22 26.41
CA LYS A 310 -4.81 -21.23 27.84
C LYS A 310 -4.01 -20.25 28.69
N LYS A 311 -2.72 -20.09 28.41
CA LYS A 311 -1.82 -19.16 29.12
C LYS A 311 -2.33 -17.72 29.05
N TYR A 312 -2.91 -17.33 27.91
CA TYR A 312 -3.44 -15.99 27.68
C TYR A 312 -4.97 -15.92 27.76
N ASP A 313 -5.65 -16.96 28.24
CA ASP A 313 -7.11 -16.99 28.39
C ASP A 313 -7.84 -16.73 27.06
N LEU A 314 -7.32 -17.35 25.98
CA LEU A 314 -7.85 -17.26 24.63
C LEU A 314 -8.61 -18.55 24.27
N ASN A 315 -9.77 -18.39 23.66
CA ASN A 315 -10.51 -19.51 23.07
C ASN A 315 -9.99 -19.80 21.66
N ALA A 316 -10.04 -21.06 21.23
CA ALA A 316 -9.79 -21.38 19.84
C ALA A 316 -10.96 -20.88 18.97
N ASN A 317 -10.66 -20.46 17.73
CA ASN A 317 -11.64 -19.94 16.77
C ASN A 317 -12.43 -18.70 17.27
N ASP A 318 -11.74 -17.77 17.92
CA ASP A 318 -12.34 -16.57 18.53
C ASP A 318 -11.63 -15.29 18.06
N ALA A 319 -12.28 -14.14 18.20
CA ALA A 319 -11.75 -12.82 17.85
C ALA A 319 -12.03 -11.79 18.94
N ILE A 320 -10.98 -11.37 19.64
CA ILE A 320 -11.08 -10.46 20.79
C ILE A 320 -10.15 -9.25 20.66
N LEU A 321 -10.43 -8.22 21.45
CA LEU A 321 -9.51 -7.10 21.66
C LEU A 321 -8.49 -7.44 22.74
N ALA A 322 -7.25 -7.00 22.56
CA ALA A 322 -6.19 -7.20 23.53
C ALA A 322 -6.45 -6.43 24.83
N GLU A 323 -6.19 -7.07 25.95
CA GLU A 323 -6.21 -6.49 27.29
C GLU A 323 -4.76 -6.41 27.80
N GLU A 324 -4.54 -5.81 28.97
CA GLU A 324 -3.20 -5.72 29.57
C GLU A 324 -2.52 -7.09 29.71
N LYS A 325 -3.29 -8.15 30.04
CA LYS A 325 -2.78 -9.53 30.16
C LYS A 325 -2.26 -10.10 28.83
N HIS A 326 -2.73 -9.59 27.70
CA HIS A 326 -2.37 -10.05 26.36
C HIS A 326 -1.11 -9.36 25.80
N LYS A 327 -0.66 -8.23 26.37
CA LYS A 327 0.48 -7.47 25.81
C LYS A 327 1.79 -8.25 25.70
N PRO A 328 2.22 -9.05 26.69
CA PRO A 328 3.46 -9.83 26.59
C PRO A 328 3.42 -10.91 25.50
N MET A 329 2.23 -11.32 25.06
CA MET A 329 2.05 -12.37 24.06
C MET A 329 2.70 -12.02 22.72
N TYR A 330 2.63 -10.75 22.30
CA TYR A 330 3.13 -10.32 20.99
C TYR A 330 4.65 -10.46 20.90
N ASP A 331 5.38 -10.10 21.95
CA ASP A 331 6.83 -10.26 22.00
C ASP A 331 7.21 -11.74 22.06
N GLU A 332 6.49 -12.54 22.87
CA GLU A 332 6.72 -13.99 22.98
C GLU A 332 6.50 -14.73 21.65
N LEU A 333 5.50 -14.33 20.85
CA LEU A 333 5.25 -14.89 19.52
C LEU A 333 6.40 -14.60 18.56
N ILE A 334 6.93 -13.38 18.58
CA ILE A 334 8.02 -12.96 17.70
C ILE A 334 9.31 -13.70 18.06
N GLU A 335 9.63 -13.82 19.36
CA GLU A 335 10.88 -14.41 19.83
C GLU A 335 10.90 -15.94 19.73
N LEU A 336 9.81 -16.62 20.09
CA LEU A 336 9.79 -18.08 20.24
C LEU A 336 9.24 -18.82 19.02
N TYR A 337 8.31 -18.23 18.27
CA TYR A 337 7.52 -18.97 17.27
C TYR A 337 7.84 -18.61 15.81
N LYS A 338 8.91 -17.84 15.54
CA LYS A 338 9.26 -17.37 14.18
C LYS A 338 8.05 -16.81 13.44
N ALA A 339 7.34 -15.89 14.08
CA ALA A 339 6.07 -15.39 13.56
C ALA A 339 6.23 -14.70 12.19
N ASP A 340 5.26 -14.93 11.31
CA ASP A 340 5.14 -14.26 10.03
C ASP A 340 4.45 -12.91 10.19
N PHE A 341 4.98 -11.88 9.52
CA PHE A 341 4.38 -10.54 9.50
C PHE A 341 3.53 -10.35 8.24
N ILE A 342 2.22 -10.20 8.43
CA ILE A 342 1.25 -10.07 7.35
C ILE A 342 0.53 -8.72 7.46
N ALA A 343 0.39 -8.00 6.35
CA ALA A 343 -0.39 -6.78 6.35
C ALA A 343 -1.87 -7.14 6.45
N GLY A 344 -2.49 -6.78 7.57
CA GLY A 344 -3.84 -7.15 7.94
C GLY A 344 -4.75 -5.95 8.16
N GLY A 345 -5.78 -6.18 8.96
CA GLY A 345 -6.91 -5.27 9.15
C GLY A 345 -8.02 -5.53 8.14
N SER A 346 -9.25 -5.75 8.64
CA SER A 346 -10.39 -6.22 7.82
C SER A 346 -10.66 -5.37 6.58
N VAL A 347 -10.73 -4.04 6.75
CA VAL A 347 -10.97 -3.10 5.64
C VAL A 347 -9.78 -3.03 4.70
N GLN A 348 -8.56 -3.07 5.23
CA GLN A 348 -7.34 -3.06 4.42
C GLN A 348 -7.26 -4.31 3.56
N ASN A 349 -7.54 -5.49 4.11
CA ASN A 349 -7.65 -6.75 3.39
C ASN A 349 -8.70 -6.68 2.29
N THR A 350 -9.90 -6.20 2.62
CA THR A 350 -10.99 -6.00 1.66
C THR A 350 -10.56 -5.11 0.48
N MET A 351 -9.92 -3.98 0.77
CA MET A 351 -9.49 -3.02 -0.25
C MET A 351 -8.32 -3.55 -1.09
N ARG A 352 -7.37 -4.29 -0.47
CA ARG A 352 -6.29 -4.97 -1.19
C ARG A 352 -6.87 -5.99 -2.17
N VAL A 353 -7.80 -6.83 -1.73
CA VAL A 353 -8.47 -7.81 -2.61
C VAL A 353 -9.26 -7.10 -3.71
N ALA A 354 -10.00 -6.04 -3.41
CA ALA A 354 -10.70 -5.27 -4.45
C ALA A 354 -9.72 -4.69 -5.49
N GLN A 355 -8.60 -4.12 -5.03
CA GLN A 355 -7.54 -3.56 -5.87
C GLN A 355 -6.88 -4.61 -6.78
N TRP A 356 -6.72 -5.84 -6.28
CA TRP A 356 -6.21 -6.97 -7.06
C TRP A 356 -7.06 -7.27 -8.30
N PHE A 357 -8.39 -7.27 -8.17
CA PHE A 357 -9.31 -7.45 -9.30
C PHE A 357 -9.37 -6.24 -10.24
N LEU A 358 -9.22 -5.02 -9.71
CA LEU A 358 -9.29 -3.81 -10.52
C LEU A 358 -8.07 -3.64 -11.43
N GLY A 359 -6.94 -4.28 -11.10
CA GLY A 359 -5.80 -4.51 -12.00
C GLY A 359 -5.00 -3.27 -12.42
N LYS A 360 -5.45 -2.05 -12.11
CA LYS A 360 -4.70 -0.79 -12.28
C LYS A 360 -4.41 -0.19 -10.90
N PRO A 361 -3.16 0.25 -10.64
CA PRO A 361 -2.79 0.78 -9.33
C PRO A 361 -3.56 2.06 -8.99
N ASN A 362 -3.73 2.30 -7.69
CA ASN A 362 -4.32 3.48 -7.06
C ASN A 362 -5.80 3.72 -7.41
N ILE A 363 -6.59 2.67 -7.68
CA ILE A 363 -8.04 2.82 -7.83
C ILE A 363 -8.71 2.79 -6.45
N ALA A 364 -8.44 1.74 -5.66
CA ALA A 364 -8.97 1.67 -4.30
C ALA A 364 -8.13 2.55 -3.37
N THR A 365 -8.80 3.30 -2.49
CA THR A 365 -8.14 4.12 -1.46
C THR A 365 -8.44 3.56 -0.08
N TYR A 366 -7.46 3.60 0.81
CA TYR A 366 -7.62 3.17 2.20
C TYR A 366 -7.12 4.22 3.18
N MET A 367 -7.91 4.51 4.21
CA MET A 367 -7.58 5.42 5.30
C MET A 367 -7.63 4.69 6.65
N GLY A 368 -6.66 5.01 7.51
CA GLY A 368 -6.50 4.43 8.85
C GLY A 368 -5.37 5.12 9.61
N CYS A 369 -5.16 4.81 10.89
CA CYS A 369 -4.12 5.45 11.70
C CYS A 369 -3.04 4.44 12.12
N VAL A 370 -1.77 4.80 11.96
CA VAL A 370 -0.60 3.95 12.25
C VAL A 370 0.43 4.72 13.08
N GLY A 371 1.31 3.98 13.77
CA GLY A 371 2.42 4.56 14.52
C GLY A 371 3.58 4.98 13.61
N MET A 372 4.44 5.86 14.11
CA MET A 372 5.69 6.22 13.42
C MET A 372 6.81 5.21 13.72
N ASP A 373 6.67 3.98 13.22
CA ASP A 373 7.57 2.86 13.52
C ASP A 373 7.91 1.99 12.30
N LYS A 374 8.61 0.87 12.54
CA LYS A 374 8.96 -0.10 11.49
C LYS A 374 7.74 -0.87 10.96
N TYR A 375 6.68 -1.02 11.76
CA TYR A 375 5.51 -1.81 11.40
C TYR A 375 4.61 -1.04 10.44
N SER A 376 4.44 0.27 10.62
CA SER A 376 3.72 1.10 9.63
C SER A 376 4.36 1.09 8.26
N LYS A 377 5.70 1.07 8.18
CA LYS A 377 6.42 0.92 6.91
C LYS A 377 6.12 -0.42 6.23
N ILE A 378 6.11 -1.52 6.98
CA ILE A 378 5.77 -2.84 6.43
C ILE A 378 4.33 -2.87 5.91
N LEU A 379 3.38 -2.29 6.66
CA LEU A 379 1.99 -2.16 6.23
C LEU A 379 1.85 -1.34 4.95
N GLU A 380 2.49 -0.18 4.91
CA GLU A 380 2.43 0.74 3.77
C GLU A 380 3.08 0.11 2.52
N ASP A 381 4.29 -0.44 2.64
CA ASP A 381 5.02 -1.05 1.54
C ASP A 381 4.23 -2.21 0.92
N ARG A 382 3.62 -3.07 1.76
CA ARG A 382 2.85 -4.23 1.29
C ARG A 382 1.53 -3.80 0.64
N ALA A 383 0.80 -2.86 1.24
CA ALA A 383 -0.44 -2.36 0.65
C ALA A 383 -0.19 -1.60 -0.65
N ARG A 384 0.89 -0.81 -0.75
CA ARG A 384 1.29 -0.12 -1.98
C ARG A 384 1.81 -1.08 -3.05
N ALA A 385 2.49 -2.17 -2.66
CA ALA A 385 2.92 -3.22 -3.58
C ALA A 385 1.73 -3.90 -4.27
N ASP A 386 0.60 -4.06 -3.56
CA ASP A 386 -0.66 -4.53 -4.13
C ASP A 386 -1.39 -3.46 -4.96
N GLY A 387 -0.83 -2.25 -5.05
CA GLY A 387 -1.35 -1.13 -5.82
C GLY A 387 -2.42 -0.31 -5.09
N LEU A 388 -2.58 -0.45 -3.77
CA LEU A 388 -3.56 0.30 -3.00
C LEU A 388 -3.10 1.75 -2.77
N ASN A 389 -4.00 2.72 -2.93
CA ASN A 389 -3.74 4.11 -2.55
C ASN A 389 -3.92 4.27 -1.04
N VAL A 390 -2.83 4.12 -0.29
CA VAL A 390 -2.84 4.21 1.17
C VAL A 390 -2.69 5.66 1.65
N ARG A 391 -3.58 6.07 2.54
CA ARG A 391 -3.64 7.38 3.20
C ARG A 391 -3.71 7.24 4.71
N TYR A 392 -2.59 6.83 5.30
CA TYR A 392 -2.47 6.72 6.74
C TYR A 392 -2.36 8.07 7.44
N GLN A 393 -3.05 8.18 8.57
CA GLN A 393 -2.72 9.14 9.61
C GLN A 393 -1.56 8.59 10.43
N TYR A 394 -0.57 9.42 10.72
CA TYR A 394 0.58 9.04 11.54
C TYR A 394 0.48 9.64 12.94
N THR A 395 0.73 8.82 13.96
CA THR A 395 0.77 9.24 15.37
C THR A 395 2.10 8.86 16.02
N GLN A 396 2.56 9.69 16.95
CA GLN A 396 3.68 9.39 17.85
C GLN A 396 3.22 8.91 19.23
N LYS A 397 1.91 8.94 19.50
CA LYS A 397 1.34 8.60 20.81
C LYS A 397 1.43 7.11 21.12
N GLU A 398 1.19 6.29 20.10
CA GLU A 398 1.06 4.84 20.22
C GLU A 398 1.80 4.15 19.06
N PRO A 399 2.31 2.92 19.26
CA PRO A 399 2.86 2.11 18.18
C PRO A 399 1.76 1.63 17.22
N THR A 400 2.15 1.21 16.02
CA THR A 400 1.25 0.60 15.03
C THR A 400 0.52 -0.60 15.62
N GLY A 401 -0.79 -0.68 15.37
CA GLY A 401 -1.61 -1.78 15.84
C GLY A 401 -1.17 -3.13 15.30
N THR A 402 -1.36 -4.17 16.10
CA THR A 402 -0.95 -5.54 15.80
C THR A 402 -2.11 -6.50 16.06
N CYS A 403 -2.18 -7.60 15.32
CA CYS A 403 -3.12 -8.67 15.58
C CYS A 403 -2.37 -10.00 15.68
N ALA A 404 -2.45 -10.66 16.84
CA ALA A 404 -1.90 -12.00 16.98
C ALA A 404 -2.85 -13.00 16.32
N VAL A 405 -2.33 -13.75 15.34
CA VAL A 405 -3.06 -14.79 14.62
C VAL A 405 -2.50 -16.14 15.03
N LEU A 406 -3.11 -16.74 16.05
CA LEU A 406 -2.66 -17.96 16.70
C LEU A 406 -3.26 -19.19 16.02
N ILE A 407 -2.42 -20.07 15.48
CA ILE A 407 -2.87 -21.23 14.70
C ILE A 407 -2.91 -22.50 15.56
N THR A 408 -4.13 -22.88 15.89
CA THR A 408 -4.71 -24.05 16.57
C THR A 408 -4.95 -25.32 15.74
N GLY A 409 -3.99 -25.87 15.00
CA GLY A 409 -4.33 -26.89 13.99
C GLY A 409 -5.07 -26.24 12.80
N ASN A 410 -6.38 -26.45 12.67
CA ASN A 410 -7.22 -25.77 11.66
C ASN A 410 -7.94 -24.51 12.21
N GLU A 411 -7.87 -24.26 13.51
CA GLU A 411 -8.56 -23.15 14.16
C GLU A 411 -7.62 -21.95 14.33
N ARG A 412 -8.17 -20.73 14.29
CA ARG A 412 -7.41 -19.49 14.43
C ARG A 412 -8.00 -18.65 15.55
N SER A 413 -7.18 -18.25 16.51
CA SER A 413 -7.58 -17.29 17.53
C SER A 413 -6.94 -15.94 17.25
N LEU A 414 -7.77 -14.90 17.17
CA LEU A 414 -7.41 -13.53 16.80
C LEU A 414 -7.45 -12.66 18.04
N CYS A 415 -6.32 -12.05 18.39
CA CYS A 415 -6.26 -11.04 19.45
C CYS A 415 -5.73 -9.74 18.85
N ALA A 416 -6.56 -8.70 18.81
CA ALA A 416 -6.22 -7.42 18.18
C ALA A 416 -5.81 -6.36 19.21
N ASN A 417 -4.56 -5.92 19.15
CA ASN A 417 -4.07 -4.74 19.85
C ASN A 417 -4.14 -3.53 18.91
N LEU A 418 -5.18 -2.71 19.07
CA LEU A 418 -5.45 -1.60 18.16
C LEU A 418 -4.37 -0.50 18.20
N ALA A 419 -3.82 -0.19 19.38
CA ALA A 419 -2.78 0.82 19.59
C ALA A 419 -3.02 2.10 18.75
N ALA A 420 -2.13 2.46 17.82
CA ALA A 420 -2.25 3.64 16.96
C ALA A 420 -3.56 3.72 16.16
N ALA A 421 -4.22 2.61 15.82
CA ALA A 421 -5.50 2.64 15.13
C ALA A 421 -6.55 3.43 15.92
N THR A 422 -6.51 3.36 17.26
CA THR A 422 -7.41 4.13 18.15
C THR A 422 -7.18 5.65 18.09
N CYS A 423 -6.05 6.10 17.57
CA CYS A 423 -5.71 7.51 17.44
C CYS A 423 -6.27 8.15 16.16
N PHE A 424 -7.08 7.45 15.37
CA PHE A 424 -7.71 8.03 14.19
C PHE A 424 -8.61 9.21 14.59
N SER A 425 -8.46 10.36 13.93
CA SER A 425 -9.22 11.57 14.25
C SER A 425 -9.89 12.19 13.04
N LEU A 426 -10.98 12.94 13.30
CA LEU A 426 -11.72 13.69 12.28
C LEU A 426 -10.84 14.67 11.49
N SER A 427 -9.80 15.23 12.11
CA SER A 427 -8.87 16.12 11.43
C SER A 427 -8.23 15.49 10.19
N HIS A 428 -8.01 14.17 10.17
CA HIS A 428 -7.42 13.46 9.03
C HIS A 428 -8.35 13.47 7.81
N ILE A 429 -9.65 13.24 8.02
CA ILE A 429 -10.64 13.32 6.93
C ILE A 429 -10.92 14.77 6.50
N GLU A 430 -10.53 15.74 7.32
CA GLU A 430 -10.67 17.17 7.02
C GLU A 430 -9.50 17.76 6.23
N GLU A 431 -8.39 17.04 6.10
CA GLU A 431 -7.26 17.45 5.25
C GLU A 431 -7.71 17.60 3.80
N THR A 432 -7.20 18.61 3.10
CA THR A 432 -7.69 18.98 1.76
C THR A 432 -7.55 17.82 0.76
N GLU A 433 -6.43 17.10 0.79
CA GLU A 433 -6.21 15.94 -0.08
C GLU A 433 -7.19 14.79 0.22
N ASN A 434 -7.42 14.50 1.51
CA ASN A 434 -8.30 13.41 1.94
C ASN A 434 -9.77 13.76 1.69
N LYS A 435 -10.17 15.02 1.91
CA LYS A 435 -11.49 15.54 1.51
C LYS A 435 -11.75 15.31 0.03
N ASN A 436 -10.78 15.64 -0.84
CA ASN A 436 -10.91 15.42 -2.28
C ASN A 436 -11.11 13.94 -2.61
N LEU A 437 -10.39 13.03 -1.94
CA LEU A 437 -10.56 11.58 -2.11
C LEU A 437 -11.96 11.11 -1.68
N ILE A 438 -12.48 11.63 -0.57
CA ILE A 438 -13.85 11.37 -0.09
C ILE A 438 -14.90 11.93 -1.08
N GLU A 439 -14.63 13.08 -1.70
CA GLU A 439 -15.53 13.69 -2.69
C GLU A 439 -15.58 12.93 -4.01
N ILE A 440 -14.47 12.34 -4.48
CA ILE A 440 -14.49 11.53 -5.71
C ILE A 440 -14.98 10.09 -5.50
N ALA A 441 -14.96 9.59 -4.26
CA ALA A 441 -15.36 8.23 -3.95
C ALA A 441 -16.89 8.07 -4.05
N GLU A 442 -17.36 7.18 -4.93
CA GLU A 442 -18.80 6.84 -5.05
C GLU A 442 -19.23 5.70 -4.13
N TYR A 443 -18.25 4.90 -3.69
CA TYR A 443 -18.45 3.74 -2.83
C TYR A 443 -17.56 3.88 -1.61
N ILE A 444 -18.17 3.95 -0.43
CA ILE A 444 -17.46 4.07 0.83
C ILE A 444 -17.74 2.84 1.67
N TYR A 445 -16.69 2.14 2.07
CA TYR A 445 -16.77 0.92 2.87
C TYR A 445 -16.11 1.10 4.24
N VAL A 446 -16.81 0.69 5.28
CA VAL A 446 -16.34 0.75 6.67
C VAL A 446 -16.63 -0.56 7.39
N SER A 447 -15.67 -1.10 8.14
CA SER A 447 -15.92 -2.26 9.01
C SER A 447 -16.56 -1.84 10.33
N GLY A 448 -17.36 -2.71 10.93
CA GLY A 448 -17.86 -2.54 12.30
C GLY A 448 -16.75 -2.35 13.33
N PHE A 449 -15.56 -2.92 13.12
CA PHE A 449 -14.39 -2.70 13.99
C PHE A 449 -14.00 -1.22 14.13
N PHE A 450 -14.35 -0.37 13.17
CA PHE A 450 -14.05 1.06 13.24
C PHE A 450 -14.97 1.81 14.22
N LEU A 451 -16.08 1.20 14.65
CA LEU A 451 -16.95 1.72 15.72
C LEU A 451 -16.23 1.82 17.07
N THR A 452 -15.20 1.01 17.30
CA THR A 452 -14.41 1.04 18.55
C THR A 452 -13.38 2.16 18.56
N VAL A 453 -13.18 2.84 17.43
CA VAL A 453 -12.13 3.83 17.24
C VAL A 453 -12.72 5.21 17.04
N SER A 454 -13.55 5.39 16.01
CA SER A 454 -14.12 6.71 15.69
C SER A 454 -15.53 6.58 15.12
N PRO A 455 -16.54 6.30 15.97
CA PRO A 455 -17.93 6.28 15.55
C PRO A 455 -18.37 7.66 14.99
N GLU A 456 -17.74 8.76 15.42
CA GLU A 456 -17.99 10.10 14.90
C GLU A 456 -17.60 10.22 13.42
N THR A 457 -16.44 9.68 13.04
CA THR A 457 -16.00 9.65 11.64
C THR A 457 -16.98 8.88 10.77
N ILE A 458 -17.46 7.72 11.26
CA ILE A 458 -18.47 6.92 10.57
C ILE A 458 -19.74 7.75 10.33
N GLN A 459 -20.21 8.48 11.34
CA GLN A 459 -21.39 9.33 11.22
C GLN A 459 -21.21 10.46 10.22
N VAL A 460 -20.07 11.15 10.24
CA VAL A 460 -19.77 12.25 9.30
C VAL A 460 -19.75 11.73 7.86
N ILE A 461 -19.06 10.62 7.63
CA ILE A 461 -18.92 10.04 6.29
C ILE A 461 -20.22 9.41 5.79
N ALA A 462 -21.00 8.78 6.66
CA ALA A 462 -22.31 8.24 6.33
C ALA A 462 -23.31 9.34 5.92
N LYS A 463 -23.30 10.48 6.63
CA LYS A 463 -24.10 11.66 6.26
C LYS A 463 -23.65 12.26 4.93
N HIS A 464 -22.34 12.42 4.73
CA HIS A 464 -21.79 12.87 3.45
C HIS A 464 -22.22 11.96 2.29
N ALA A 465 -22.15 10.64 2.48
CA ALA A 465 -22.58 9.67 1.49
C ALA A 465 -24.07 9.84 1.15
N PHE A 466 -24.91 10.07 2.15
CA PHE A 466 -26.33 10.35 1.95
C PHE A 466 -26.58 11.66 1.19
N GLU A 467 -25.99 12.77 1.62
CA GLU A 467 -26.16 14.10 1.03
C GLU A 467 -25.72 14.14 -0.44
N LYS A 468 -24.64 13.44 -0.76
CA LYS A 468 -24.11 13.32 -2.13
C LYS A 468 -24.69 12.14 -2.91
N ASN A 469 -25.62 11.38 -2.34
CA ASN A 469 -26.24 10.21 -2.96
C ASN A 469 -25.22 9.13 -3.39
N LYS A 470 -24.12 8.98 -2.66
CA LYS A 470 -23.10 7.92 -2.79
C LYS A 470 -23.56 6.63 -2.13
N ILE A 471 -22.88 5.51 -2.38
CA ILE A 471 -23.17 4.22 -1.74
C ILE A 471 -22.34 4.04 -0.47
N PHE A 472 -23.02 3.91 0.68
CA PHE A 472 -22.38 3.63 1.97
C PHE A 472 -22.53 2.16 2.34
N ILE A 473 -21.41 1.48 2.59
CA ILE A 473 -21.31 0.04 2.78
C ILE A 473 -20.68 -0.23 4.14
N MET A 474 -21.28 -1.13 4.91
CA MET A 474 -20.79 -1.48 6.24
C MET A 474 -20.76 -2.99 6.45
N ASN A 475 -19.88 -3.46 7.33
CA ASN A 475 -19.85 -4.86 7.81
C ASN A 475 -20.15 -4.90 9.33
N LEU A 476 -20.90 -5.91 9.80
CA LEU A 476 -21.15 -6.15 11.23
C LEU A 476 -19.85 -6.51 11.99
N SER A 477 -18.94 -7.23 11.32
CA SER A 477 -17.55 -7.52 11.67
C SER A 477 -17.29 -8.42 12.87
N ALA A 478 -18.07 -8.35 13.95
CA ALA A 478 -17.92 -9.26 15.09
C ALA A 478 -19.18 -9.26 16.00
N PRO A 479 -19.48 -10.38 16.69
CA PRO A 479 -20.59 -10.48 17.63
C PRO A 479 -20.54 -9.42 18.75
N PHE A 480 -19.37 -9.19 19.35
CA PHE A 480 -19.21 -8.23 20.45
C PHE A 480 -19.55 -6.79 20.04
N LEU A 481 -19.39 -6.44 18.75
CA LEU A 481 -19.76 -5.12 18.24
C LEU A 481 -21.28 -4.93 18.20
N CYS A 482 -22.01 -6.00 17.89
CA CYS A 482 -23.47 -5.99 17.89
C CYS A 482 -24.05 -5.83 19.30
N GLU A 483 -23.36 -6.37 20.31
CA GLU A 483 -23.78 -6.33 21.71
C GLU A 483 -23.34 -5.03 22.42
N TYR A 484 -22.04 -4.72 22.41
CA TYR A 484 -21.48 -3.60 23.20
C TYR A 484 -21.47 -2.27 22.45
N TYR A 485 -21.42 -2.29 21.11
CA TYR A 485 -21.41 -1.10 20.25
C TYR A 485 -22.74 -0.91 19.50
N LYS A 486 -23.84 -1.47 20.05
CA LYS A 486 -25.20 -1.36 19.50
C LYS A 486 -25.60 0.08 19.19
N LYS A 487 -25.38 1.01 20.13
CA LYS A 487 -25.79 2.42 19.98
C LYS A 487 -25.15 3.11 18.77
N PRO A 488 -23.81 3.15 18.62
CA PRO A 488 -23.20 3.75 17.43
C PRO A 488 -23.50 2.95 16.14
N MET A 489 -23.64 1.63 16.20
CA MET A 489 -24.02 0.81 15.05
C MET A 489 -25.44 1.17 14.53
N LEU A 490 -26.43 1.25 15.43
CA LEU A 490 -27.79 1.66 15.11
C LEU A 490 -27.88 3.11 14.62
N ALA A 491 -26.97 3.99 15.04
CA ALA A 491 -26.89 5.33 14.50
C ALA A 491 -26.37 5.36 13.06
N ALA A 492 -25.49 4.42 12.66
CA ALA A 492 -24.93 4.35 11.31
C ALA A 492 -25.86 3.62 10.33
N LEU A 493 -26.55 2.58 10.80
CA LEU A 493 -27.45 1.71 10.02
C LEU A 493 -28.43 2.45 9.09
N PRO A 494 -29.09 3.56 9.49
CA PRO A 494 -30.02 4.29 8.62
C PRO A 494 -29.42 4.84 7.32
N TYR A 495 -28.09 4.99 7.27
CA TYR A 495 -27.35 5.45 6.10
C TYR A 495 -26.79 4.29 5.26
N VAL A 496 -26.72 3.07 5.82
CA VAL A 496 -26.13 1.89 5.17
C VAL A 496 -27.00 1.42 4.02
N ASP A 497 -26.41 1.38 2.83
CA ASP A 497 -27.01 0.88 1.59
C ASP A 497 -26.74 -0.61 1.38
N ILE A 498 -25.56 -1.09 1.77
CA ILE A 498 -25.20 -2.51 1.73
C ILE A 498 -24.58 -2.91 3.07
N LEU A 499 -25.19 -3.90 3.72
CA LEU A 499 -24.72 -4.46 4.98
C LEU A 499 -24.21 -5.88 4.77
N PHE A 500 -22.96 -6.11 5.13
CA PHE A 500 -22.35 -7.44 5.19
C PHE A 500 -22.32 -7.97 6.63
N GLY A 501 -22.37 -9.29 6.76
CA GLY A 501 -22.02 -9.97 8.00
C GLY A 501 -21.89 -11.47 7.77
N ASN A 502 -21.43 -12.18 8.79
CA ASN A 502 -21.54 -13.63 8.86
C ASN A 502 -22.75 -14.06 9.70
N GLU A 503 -22.95 -15.36 9.80
CA GLU A 503 -24.06 -15.96 10.50
C GLU A 503 -24.05 -15.70 12.01
N VAL A 504 -22.88 -15.71 12.64
CA VAL A 504 -22.74 -15.51 14.09
C VAL A 504 -23.00 -14.04 14.45
N GLU A 505 -22.51 -13.12 13.61
CA GLU A 505 -22.77 -11.69 13.72
C GLU A 505 -24.26 -11.37 13.53
N ALA A 506 -24.92 -12.02 12.56
CA ALA A 506 -26.34 -11.85 12.33
C ALA A 506 -27.18 -12.36 13.52
N ASP A 507 -26.82 -13.53 14.05
CA ASP A 507 -27.47 -14.11 15.23
C ASP A 507 -27.28 -13.21 16.46
N ALA A 508 -26.07 -12.69 16.68
CA ALA A 508 -25.75 -11.75 17.75
C ALA A 508 -26.50 -10.41 17.60
N PHE A 509 -26.59 -9.87 16.38
CA PHE A 509 -27.35 -8.66 16.10
C PHE A 509 -28.84 -8.86 16.37
N ALA A 510 -29.41 -9.97 15.93
CA ALA A 510 -30.82 -10.30 16.15
C ALA A 510 -31.15 -10.41 17.64
N LYS A 511 -30.26 -11.05 18.41
CA LYS A 511 -30.38 -11.14 19.87
C LYS A 511 -30.27 -9.76 20.53
N ALA A 512 -29.28 -8.97 20.16
CA ALA A 512 -29.07 -7.64 20.72
C ALA A 512 -30.20 -6.66 20.40
N ASN A 513 -30.97 -6.88 19.32
CA ASN A 513 -32.08 -6.04 18.88
C ASN A 513 -33.46 -6.68 19.09
N ASP A 514 -33.54 -7.75 19.87
CA ASP A 514 -34.80 -8.40 20.25
C ASP A 514 -35.67 -8.80 19.06
N PHE A 515 -35.06 -9.34 17.98
CA PHE A 515 -35.77 -9.75 16.77
C PHE A 515 -36.70 -10.96 16.98
N GLN A 516 -36.60 -11.66 18.12
CA GLN A 516 -37.41 -12.83 18.49
C GLN A 516 -37.39 -13.96 17.45
N THR A 517 -36.29 -14.09 16.70
CA THR A 517 -36.11 -15.16 15.71
C THR A 517 -34.65 -15.57 15.67
N THR A 518 -34.43 -16.86 15.38
CA THR A 518 -33.12 -17.45 15.09
C THR A 518 -33.00 -17.84 13.61
N ASN A 519 -34.05 -17.60 12.82
CA ASN A 519 -34.03 -17.91 11.39
C ASN A 519 -33.26 -16.82 10.64
N ARG A 520 -32.07 -17.16 10.15
CA ARG A 520 -31.17 -16.25 9.43
C ARG A 520 -31.79 -15.57 8.21
N LYS A 521 -32.73 -16.24 7.51
CA LYS A 521 -33.46 -15.61 6.39
C LYS A 521 -34.39 -14.51 6.87
N GLU A 522 -35.07 -14.74 8.00
CA GLU A 522 -35.94 -13.75 8.63
C GLU A 522 -35.12 -12.60 9.23
N ILE A 523 -33.97 -12.90 9.85
CA ILE A 523 -33.02 -11.90 10.36
C ILE A 523 -32.54 -11.00 9.20
N ALA A 524 -32.11 -11.59 8.09
CA ALA A 524 -31.66 -10.85 6.91
C ALA A 524 -32.78 -9.95 6.34
N LEU A 525 -34.01 -10.46 6.29
CA LEU A 525 -35.18 -9.70 5.84
C LEU A 525 -35.47 -8.52 6.79
N LYS A 526 -35.52 -8.76 8.11
CA LYS A 526 -35.71 -7.72 9.13
C LYS A 526 -34.63 -6.64 9.04
N LEU A 527 -33.36 -7.02 8.91
CA LEU A 527 -32.23 -6.09 8.70
C LEU A 527 -32.44 -5.21 7.45
N SER A 528 -32.92 -5.78 6.35
CA SER A 528 -33.18 -5.03 5.12
C SER A 528 -34.32 -4.01 5.27
N GLN A 529 -35.26 -4.29 6.16
CA GLN A 529 -36.47 -3.50 6.43
C GLN A 529 -36.30 -2.46 7.54
N MET A 530 -35.22 -2.53 8.33
CA MET A 530 -34.92 -1.51 9.35
C MET A 530 -34.86 -0.11 8.73
N GLU A 531 -35.16 0.90 9.54
CA GLU A 531 -35.23 2.29 9.12
C GLU A 531 -34.03 2.71 8.26
N LYS A 532 -34.33 3.42 7.16
CA LYS A 532 -33.35 3.95 6.23
C LYS A 532 -33.74 5.37 5.84
N ILE A 533 -32.78 6.28 5.93
CA ILE A 533 -32.99 7.71 5.65
C ILE A 533 -33.10 7.93 4.14
N ASN A 534 -32.18 7.34 3.36
CA ASN A 534 -32.24 7.42 1.91
C ASN A 534 -33.36 6.53 1.34
N LYS A 535 -34.49 7.14 0.97
CA LYS A 535 -35.65 6.45 0.36
C LYS A 535 -35.48 6.10 -1.12
N LYS A 536 -34.46 6.64 -1.79
CA LYS A 536 -34.21 6.37 -3.23
C LYS A 536 -33.72 4.94 -3.50
N ARG A 537 -33.23 4.26 -2.47
CA ARG A 537 -32.72 2.88 -2.59
C ARG A 537 -32.99 2.09 -1.32
N GLN A 538 -33.33 0.81 -1.48
CA GLN A 538 -33.47 -0.11 -0.35
C GLN A 538 -32.11 -0.64 0.11
N ARG A 539 -32.04 -1.07 1.37
CA ARG A 539 -30.83 -1.70 1.92
C ARG A 539 -30.69 -3.11 1.34
N ILE A 540 -29.49 -3.45 0.89
CA ILE A 540 -29.10 -4.81 0.54
C ILE A 540 -28.42 -5.43 1.76
N VAL A 541 -28.80 -6.64 2.13
CA VAL A 541 -28.18 -7.37 3.24
C VAL A 541 -27.58 -8.66 2.71
N ILE A 542 -26.32 -8.92 3.04
CA ILE A 542 -25.58 -10.10 2.59
C ILE A 542 -25.01 -10.81 3.81
N ILE A 543 -25.47 -12.03 4.06
CA ILE A 543 -25.02 -12.88 5.17
C ILE A 543 -24.26 -14.07 4.61
N THR A 544 -22.97 -14.14 4.93
CA THR A 544 -22.14 -15.33 4.66
C THR A 544 -22.35 -16.38 5.75
N GLN A 545 -22.18 -17.67 5.41
CA GLN A 545 -22.51 -18.78 6.30
C GLN A 545 -21.46 -19.91 6.24
N GLY A 546 -20.18 -19.55 6.16
CA GLY A 546 -19.09 -20.51 5.94
C GLY A 546 -19.34 -21.42 4.71
N PRO A 547 -19.50 -22.76 4.89
CA PRO A 547 -19.75 -23.71 3.80
C PRO A 547 -21.21 -23.76 3.30
N ASP A 548 -22.13 -23.05 3.97
CA ASP A 548 -23.55 -22.98 3.61
C ASP A 548 -23.84 -21.85 2.62
N ASN A 549 -25.07 -21.80 2.12
CA ASN A 549 -25.48 -20.80 1.13
C ASN A 549 -25.36 -19.37 1.69
N ILE A 550 -24.86 -18.47 0.86
CA ILE A 550 -24.85 -17.04 1.13
C ILE A 550 -26.26 -16.51 0.94
N LEU A 551 -26.79 -15.81 1.94
CA LEU A 551 -28.09 -15.16 1.89
C LEU A 551 -27.94 -13.73 1.38
N VAL A 552 -28.71 -13.36 0.36
CA VAL A 552 -28.73 -12.00 -0.18
C VAL A 552 -30.17 -11.52 -0.20
N VAL A 553 -30.44 -10.44 0.52
CA VAL A 553 -31.74 -9.77 0.52
C VAL A 553 -31.62 -8.48 -0.27
N LYS A 554 -32.42 -8.36 -1.33
CA LYS A 554 -32.53 -7.14 -2.15
C LYS A 554 -33.99 -6.95 -2.54
N ASP A 555 -34.50 -5.73 -2.40
CA ASP A 555 -35.89 -5.38 -2.73
C ASP A 555 -36.91 -6.28 -2.00
N ASN A 556 -36.63 -6.62 -0.74
CA ASN A 556 -37.37 -7.60 0.09
C ASN A 556 -37.41 -9.04 -0.46
N ILE A 557 -36.61 -9.35 -1.49
CA ILE A 557 -36.50 -10.69 -2.06
C ILE A 557 -35.22 -11.33 -1.52
N ILE A 558 -35.38 -12.54 -0.97
CA ILE A 558 -34.27 -13.37 -0.52
C ILE A 558 -33.80 -14.25 -1.68
N LYS A 559 -32.52 -14.18 -2.00
CA LYS A 559 -31.82 -15.08 -2.92
C LYS A 559 -30.71 -15.81 -2.17
N GLU A 560 -30.50 -17.06 -2.55
CA GLU A 560 -29.43 -17.89 -2.01
C GLU A 560 -28.41 -18.17 -3.10
N PHE A 561 -27.14 -18.10 -2.72
CA PHE A 561 -26.02 -18.44 -3.60
C PHE A 561 -25.21 -19.55 -2.94
N ALA A 562 -25.04 -20.66 -3.66
CA ALA A 562 -24.26 -21.78 -3.16
C ALA A 562 -22.79 -21.37 -2.94
N ALA A 563 -22.26 -21.60 -1.74
CA ALA A 563 -20.83 -21.47 -1.49
C ALA A 563 -20.05 -22.52 -2.29
N MET A 564 -18.83 -22.18 -2.71
CA MET A 564 -17.93 -23.13 -3.33
C MET A 564 -17.24 -23.95 -2.24
N ARG A 565 -17.66 -25.20 -2.05
CA ARG A 565 -17.07 -26.10 -1.07
C ARG A 565 -15.69 -26.58 -1.54
N LEU A 566 -14.70 -26.38 -0.69
CA LEU A 566 -13.37 -26.96 -0.85
C LEU A 566 -13.26 -28.23 0.02
N PRO A 567 -12.52 -29.25 -0.43
CA PRO A 567 -12.06 -30.32 0.44
C PRO A 567 -11.30 -29.74 1.64
N GLU A 568 -11.47 -30.32 2.83
CA GLU A 568 -10.80 -29.84 4.06
C GLU A 568 -9.28 -29.78 3.90
N GLU A 569 -8.67 -30.68 3.12
CA GLU A 569 -7.21 -30.69 2.90
C GLU A 569 -6.72 -29.48 2.09
N LYS A 570 -7.61 -28.78 1.38
CA LYS A 570 -7.27 -27.56 0.63
C LYS A 570 -7.53 -26.29 1.44
N VAL A 571 -8.21 -26.39 2.58
CA VAL A 571 -8.44 -25.23 3.44
C VAL A 571 -7.21 -25.06 4.34
N VAL A 572 -6.41 -24.06 4.03
CA VAL A 572 -5.18 -23.72 4.77
C VAL A 572 -5.46 -22.68 5.86
N ASP A 573 -6.32 -21.71 5.57
CA ASP A 573 -6.66 -20.65 6.53
C ASP A 573 -8.07 -20.11 6.27
N THR A 574 -8.88 -19.98 7.32
CA THR A 574 -10.19 -19.33 7.25
C THR A 574 -10.12 -17.82 7.45
N ASN A 575 -8.99 -17.31 7.96
CA ASN A 575 -8.81 -15.90 8.25
C ASN A 575 -8.85 -15.04 6.96
N GLY A 576 -9.60 -13.94 7.02
CA GLY A 576 -9.75 -13.02 5.90
C GLY A 576 -10.62 -13.55 4.75
N ALA A 577 -11.26 -14.72 4.86
CA ALA A 577 -12.20 -15.22 3.85
C ALA A 577 -13.41 -14.28 3.69
N GLY A 578 -13.92 -13.74 4.79
CA GLY A 578 -14.97 -12.72 4.79
C GLY A 578 -14.51 -11.41 4.13
N ASP A 579 -13.32 -10.92 4.48
CA ASP A 579 -12.73 -9.72 3.86
C ASP A 579 -12.53 -9.91 2.34
N ALA A 580 -12.08 -11.09 1.94
CA ALA A 580 -11.89 -11.46 0.55
C ALA A 580 -13.20 -11.54 -0.22
N PHE A 581 -14.25 -12.10 0.41
CA PHE A 581 -15.59 -12.09 -0.15
C PHE A 581 -16.08 -10.67 -0.43
N VAL A 582 -15.95 -9.77 0.55
CA VAL A 582 -16.34 -8.37 0.37
C VAL A 582 -15.46 -7.69 -0.69
N GLY A 583 -14.16 -7.97 -0.73
CA GLY A 583 -13.24 -7.40 -1.72
C GLY A 583 -13.59 -7.81 -3.16
N GLY A 584 -13.87 -9.10 -3.37
CA GLY A 584 -14.32 -9.63 -4.66
C GLY A 584 -15.70 -9.08 -5.07
N PHE A 585 -16.63 -8.95 -4.11
CA PHE A 585 -17.91 -8.31 -4.34
C PHE A 585 -17.74 -6.85 -4.77
N LEU A 586 -16.99 -6.06 -4.01
CA LEU A 586 -16.76 -4.64 -4.28
C LEU A 586 -16.10 -4.44 -5.64
N ALA A 587 -15.12 -5.25 -6.01
CA ALA A 587 -14.45 -5.16 -7.29
C ALA A 587 -15.40 -5.21 -8.48
N GLN A 588 -16.40 -6.10 -8.45
CA GLN A 588 -17.42 -6.19 -9.51
C GLN A 588 -18.48 -5.09 -9.36
N PHE A 589 -18.82 -4.75 -8.13
CA PHE A 589 -19.87 -3.78 -7.84
C PHE A 589 -19.50 -2.37 -8.32
N VAL A 590 -18.25 -1.93 -8.11
CA VAL A 590 -17.77 -0.63 -8.62
C VAL A 590 -17.66 -0.55 -10.14
N GLN A 591 -17.71 -1.70 -10.82
CA GLN A 591 -17.77 -1.81 -12.28
C GLN A 591 -19.21 -1.91 -12.82
N GLY A 592 -20.22 -1.77 -11.95
CA GLY A 592 -21.64 -1.80 -12.34
C GLY A 592 -22.16 -3.18 -12.74
N ARG A 593 -21.53 -4.26 -12.27
CA ARG A 593 -22.01 -5.64 -12.52
C ARG A 593 -23.24 -5.96 -11.67
N SER A 594 -24.00 -7.00 -12.06
CA SER A 594 -25.17 -7.44 -11.30
C SER A 594 -24.78 -8.00 -9.93
N ILE A 595 -25.71 -8.00 -8.98
CA ILE A 595 -25.49 -8.56 -7.64
C ILE A 595 -25.12 -10.04 -7.72
N GLU A 596 -25.70 -10.80 -8.65
CA GLU A 596 -25.30 -12.21 -8.84
C GLU A 596 -23.81 -12.36 -9.18
N VAL A 597 -23.30 -11.53 -10.09
CA VAL A 597 -21.89 -11.53 -10.48
C VAL A 597 -20.99 -11.08 -9.33
N CYS A 598 -21.42 -10.07 -8.58
CA CYS A 598 -20.68 -9.59 -7.41
C CYS A 598 -20.53 -10.68 -6.34
N VAL A 599 -21.63 -11.38 -6.04
CA VAL A 599 -21.62 -12.49 -5.06
C VAL A 599 -20.75 -13.65 -5.55
N LYS A 600 -20.87 -14.05 -6.82
CA LYS A 600 -20.00 -15.10 -7.40
C LYS A 600 -18.52 -14.75 -7.33
N CYS A 601 -18.17 -13.49 -7.60
CA CYS A 601 -16.78 -13.02 -7.49
C CYS A 601 -16.30 -13.02 -6.05
N GLY A 602 -17.15 -12.63 -5.09
CA GLY A 602 -16.86 -12.72 -3.67
C GLY A 602 -16.62 -14.17 -3.23
N ILE A 603 -17.48 -15.11 -3.64
CA ILE A 603 -17.31 -16.54 -3.35
C ILE A 603 -15.97 -17.02 -3.91
N TRP A 604 -15.68 -16.71 -5.18
CA TRP A 604 -14.42 -17.13 -5.80
C TRP A 604 -13.20 -16.54 -5.08
N ALA A 605 -13.23 -15.25 -4.72
CA ALA A 605 -12.15 -14.60 -3.99
C ALA A 605 -11.92 -15.28 -2.63
N ALA A 606 -13.00 -15.52 -1.86
CA ALA A 606 -12.91 -16.25 -0.60
C ALA A 606 -12.29 -17.64 -0.78
N THR A 607 -12.72 -18.41 -1.79
CA THR A 607 -12.14 -19.72 -2.13
C THR A 607 -10.64 -19.65 -2.43
N GLN A 608 -10.16 -18.59 -3.08
CA GLN A 608 -8.71 -18.43 -3.33
C GLN A 608 -7.92 -18.12 -2.07
N ILE A 609 -8.50 -17.33 -1.16
CA ILE A 609 -7.84 -16.97 0.11
C ILE A 609 -7.86 -18.14 1.08
N LEU A 610 -8.92 -18.95 1.10
CA LEU A 610 -9.04 -20.13 1.95
C LEU A 610 -7.89 -21.14 1.76
N GLN A 611 -7.26 -21.14 0.58
CA GLN A 611 -6.17 -22.06 0.20
C GLN A 611 -4.78 -21.55 0.58
N ARG A 612 -4.66 -20.42 1.30
CA ARG A 612 -3.39 -19.76 1.63
C ARG A 612 -3.41 -19.24 3.07
N SER A 613 -2.24 -18.96 3.64
CA SER A 613 -2.16 -18.34 4.98
C SER A 613 -2.45 -16.84 4.90
N GLY A 614 -3.37 -16.37 5.76
CA GLY A 614 -3.87 -15.01 5.82
C GLY A 614 -4.56 -14.54 4.52
N CYS A 615 -4.89 -13.24 4.47
CA CYS A 615 -5.45 -12.62 3.26
C CYS A 615 -4.35 -12.33 2.23
N THR A 616 -3.84 -13.40 1.59
CA THR A 616 -2.75 -13.36 0.61
C THR A 616 -3.15 -14.00 -0.73
N TYR A 617 -2.61 -13.48 -1.82
CA TYR A 617 -2.90 -13.93 -3.18
C TYR A 617 -1.71 -13.70 -4.10
N GLU A 618 -1.65 -14.44 -5.20
CA GLU A 618 -0.58 -14.36 -6.19
C GLU A 618 -1.15 -14.32 -7.61
N GLY A 619 -0.40 -13.70 -8.52
CA GLY A 619 -0.76 -13.61 -9.93
C GLY A 619 -1.95 -12.69 -10.20
N LYS A 620 -2.56 -12.85 -11.38
CA LYS A 620 -3.76 -12.11 -11.76
C LYS A 620 -5.02 -12.91 -11.42
N PRO A 621 -6.12 -12.27 -11.01
CA PRO A 621 -7.37 -12.98 -10.79
C PRO A 621 -7.88 -13.52 -12.13
N ASN A 622 -8.29 -14.80 -12.15
CA ASN A 622 -8.82 -15.47 -13.34
C ASN A 622 -10.34 -15.71 -13.25
N PHE A 623 -11.03 -14.93 -12.42
CA PHE A 623 -12.48 -15.00 -12.28
C PHE A 623 -13.19 -14.65 -13.59
N THR A 624 -14.11 -15.51 -14.00
CA THR A 624 -15.03 -15.30 -15.13
C THR A 624 -16.46 -15.11 -14.60
N PRO A 625 -17.12 -13.96 -14.88
CA PRO A 625 -18.46 -13.60 -14.40
C PRO A 625 -19.57 -14.62 -14.63
#